data_AF-A0A970YEJ0-F1
#
_entry.id   AF-A0A970YEJ0-F1
#
_cell.length_a   1.000
_cell.length_b   1.000
_cell.length_c   1.000
_cell.angle_alpha   90.00
_cell.angle_beta   90.00
_cell.angle_gamma   90.00
#
_symmetry.space_group_name_H-M   'P 1'
#
loop_
_entity.id
_entity.type
_entity.pdbx_description
1 polymer ?
#
loop_
_entity_poly.entity_id
_entity_poly.type
_entity_poly.pdbx_seq_one_letter_code
_entity_poly.pdbx_strand_id
1 'polypeptide(L)'
;MERTILRKRDISGQTVDIRIRETSPGSYALQLYVDGYYVPGPSRPLPLDPPQGASTHYLGGGYGDKEVVGITDAETTLILRSLERVERDSGPLLSQQRRALEARRKDLMEEYNRLLRRRDAEHQAALEAGRDDAEQVRQAYEARLAAAQQAIREFDREHPDVAETLLGDQGEGG
;
A
#
# COMPACT_ATOMS: atom_id res chain seq x y z
N MET A 1 -6.37 -6.38 7.51
CA MET A 1 -6.58 -7.13 8.79
C MET A 1 -7.49 -6.31 9.72
N GLU A 2 -8.35 -6.92 10.53
CA GLU A 2 -9.18 -6.23 11.54
C GLU A 2 -8.86 -6.74 12.96
N ARG A 3 -8.62 -5.83 13.92
CA ARG A 3 -8.27 -6.18 15.31
C ARG A 3 -9.00 -5.27 16.30
N THR A 4 -9.64 -5.86 17.31
CA THR A 4 -10.25 -5.10 18.42
C THR A 4 -9.17 -4.59 19.38
N ILE A 5 -9.18 -3.29 19.69
CA ILE A 5 -8.27 -2.64 20.66
C ILE A 5 -8.95 -2.51 22.02
N LEU A 6 -10.20 -2.04 22.02
CA LEU A 6 -10.96 -1.71 23.22
C LEU A 6 -12.37 -2.24 23.08
N ARG A 7 -12.84 -2.91 24.13
CA ARG A 7 -14.24 -3.28 24.33
C ARG A 7 -14.68 -2.76 25.68
N LYS A 8 -15.77 -2.00 25.73
CA LYS A 8 -16.35 -1.46 26.97
C LYS A 8 -17.87 -1.44 26.93
N ARG A 9 -18.49 -1.10 28.06
CA ARG A 9 -19.90 -0.73 28.13
C ARG A 9 -20.02 0.78 28.32
N ASP A 10 -20.91 1.40 27.57
CA ASP A 10 -21.21 2.82 27.73
C ASP A 10 -22.18 3.06 28.91
N ILE A 11 -22.52 4.33 29.16
CA ILE A 11 -23.44 4.72 30.23
C ILE A 11 -24.87 4.21 30.01
N SER A 12 -25.24 3.91 28.76
CA SER A 12 -26.54 3.38 28.35
C SER A 12 -26.60 1.85 28.44
N GLY A 13 -25.48 1.19 28.76
CA GLY A 13 -25.36 -0.27 28.84
C GLY A 13 -25.08 -0.97 27.52
N GLN A 14 -24.86 -0.21 26.44
CA GLN A 14 -24.49 -0.70 25.11
C GLN A 14 -23.05 -1.18 25.08
N THR A 15 -22.77 -2.16 24.24
CA THR A 15 -21.41 -2.69 24.03
C THR A 15 -20.70 -1.86 22.97
N VAL A 16 -19.59 -1.25 23.35
CA VAL A 16 -18.74 -0.46 22.45
C VAL A 16 -17.50 -1.26 22.11
N ASP A 17 -17.27 -1.46 20.82
CA ASP A 17 -16.09 -2.09 20.24
C ASP A 17 -15.32 -1.08 19.37
N ILE A 18 -14.04 -0.88 19.65
CA ILE A 18 -13.15 -0.06 18.83
C ILE A 18 -12.12 -0.97 18.19
N ARG A 19 -12.10 -0.96 16.85
CA ARG A 19 -11.26 -1.85 16.05
C ARG A 19 -10.32 -1.05 15.17
N ILE A 20 -9.11 -1.55 14.96
CA ILE A 20 -8.22 -1.09 13.89
C ILE A 20 -8.53 -1.91 12.65
N ARG A 21 -8.72 -1.22 11.54
CA ARG A 21 -8.84 -1.81 10.22
C ARG A 21 -7.85 -1.15 9.27
N GLU A 22 -7.20 -1.98 8.46
CA GLU A 22 -6.40 -1.51 7.33
C GLU A 22 -7.30 -0.97 6.21
N THR A 23 -7.14 0.30 5.86
CA THR A 23 -7.93 0.98 4.80
C THR A 23 -7.22 1.02 3.46
N SER A 24 -5.89 1.06 3.48
CA SER A 24 -5.00 0.88 2.33
C SER A 24 -3.71 0.23 2.84
N PRO A 25 -2.83 -0.30 1.95
CA PRO A 25 -1.59 -0.92 2.41
C PRO A 25 -0.80 0.00 3.33
N GLY A 26 -0.69 -0.38 4.61
CA GLY A 26 0.02 0.40 5.62
C GLY A 26 -0.73 1.56 6.25
N SER A 27 -1.96 1.85 5.81
CA SER A 27 -2.83 2.84 6.41
C SER A 27 -3.89 2.16 7.26
N TYR A 28 -4.01 2.61 8.50
CA TYR A 28 -4.92 2.04 9.48
C TYR A 28 -5.90 3.11 9.97
N ALA A 29 -7.16 2.74 10.09
CA ALA A 29 -8.21 3.58 10.62
C ALA A 29 -8.92 2.87 11.78
N LEU A 30 -9.46 3.66 12.70
CA LEU A 30 -10.39 3.14 13.68
C LEU A 30 -11.77 2.96 13.08
N GLN A 31 -12.41 1.88 13.50
CA GLN A 31 -13.82 1.63 13.29
C GLN A 31 -14.48 1.45 14.65
N LEU A 32 -15.57 2.19 14.86
CA LEU A 32 -16.41 2.09 16.03
C LEU A 32 -17.58 1.15 15.72
N TYR A 33 -17.88 0.25 16.64
CA TYR A 33 -19.07 -0.58 16.61
C TYR A 33 -19.82 -0.43 17.93
N VAL A 34 -21.13 -0.22 17.87
CA VAL A 34 -22.02 -0.16 19.04
C VAL A 34 -23.05 -1.26 18.90
N ASP A 35 -23.12 -2.14 19.90
CA ASP A 35 -23.88 -3.40 19.89
C ASP A 35 -23.66 -4.24 18.61
N GLY A 36 -22.44 -4.19 18.08
CA GLY A 36 -22.03 -4.90 16.87
C GLY A 36 -22.31 -4.16 15.55
N TYR A 37 -22.96 -3.00 15.58
CA TYR A 37 -23.25 -2.19 14.40
C TYR A 37 -22.18 -1.13 14.16
N TYR A 38 -21.69 -1.02 12.92
CA TYR A 38 -20.70 -0.01 12.56
C TYR A 38 -21.28 1.41 12.69
N VAL A 39 -20.59 2.25 13.46
CA VAL A 39 -20.90 3.67 13.62
C VAL A 39 -19.85 4.49 12.87
N PRO A 40 -20.23 5.25 11.83
CA PRO A 40 -19.30 6.12 11.13
C PRO A 40 -18.96 7.33 11.99
N GLY A 41 -17.77 7.85 11.76
CA GLY A 41 -17.20 8.94 12.53
C GLY A 41 -15.73 9.13 12.21
N PRO A 42 -15.01 9.90 13.02
CA PRO A 42 -13.59 10.14 12.80
C PRO A 42 -12.79 8.84 12.95
N SER A 43 -11.74 8.70 12.15
CA SER A 43 -10.82 7.56 12.17
C SER A 43 -9.82 7.59 13.32
N ARG A 44 -9.82 8.67 14.12
CA ARG A 44 -9.02 8.88 15.34
C ARG A 44 -9.90 9.54 16.41
N PRO A 45 -9.63 9.31 17.71
CA PRO A 45 -10.37 10.00 18.76
C PRO A 45 -10.19 11.51 18.61
N LEU A 46 -11.29 12.26 18.65
CA LEU A 46 -11.27 13.72 18.59
C LEU A 46 -11.52 14.30 19.97
N PRO A 47 -10.85 15.41 20.34
CA PRO A 47 -11.07 16.05 21.63
C PRO A 47 -12.52 16.56 21.74
N LEU A 48 -13.10 16.41 22.93
CA LEU A 48 -14.34 17.07 23.33
C LEU A 48 -13.99 18.44 23.92
N ASP A 49 -14.62 19.49 23.41
CA ASP A 49 -14.47 20.84 23.94
C ASP A 49 -15.87 21.46 24.23
N PRO A 50 -16.27 21.61 25.51
CA PRO A 50 -15.56 21.19 26.72
C PRO A 50 -15.64 19.67 26.98
N PRO A 51 -14.75 19.10 27.83
CA PRO A 51 -14.84 17.71 28.25
C PRO A 51 -16.12 17.44 29.05
N GLN A 52 -16.64 16.21 28.97
CA GLN A 52 -17.89 15.81 29.61
C GLN A 52 -17.65 14.71 30.64
N GLY A 53 -17.66 15.07 31.92
CA GLY A 53 -17.37 14.15 33.02
C GLY A 53 -15.96 13.56 32.89
N ALA A 54 -15.86 12.23 32.77
CA ALA A 54 -14.59 11.53 32.54
C ALA A 54 -14.19 11.43 31.06
N SER A 55 -15.09 11.79 30.14
CA SER A 55 -14.85 11.73 28.69
C SER A 55 -14.17 13.01 28.23
N THR A 56 -12.97 12.85 27.68
CA THR A 56 -12.14 13.95 27.14
C THR A 56 -12.11 13.94 25.62
N HIS A 57 -12.44 12.80 25.00
CA HIS A 57 -12.47 12.61 23.57
C HIS A 57 -13.76 11.90 23.15
N TYR A 58 -14.01 11.81 21.85
CA TYR A 58 -15.11 11.03 21.30
C TYR A 58 -14.71 10.27 20.04
N LEU A 59 -15.50 9.24 19.74
CA LEU A 59 -15.55 8.52 18.47
C LEU A 59 -17.01 8.35 18.04
N GLY A 60 -17.24 8.08 16.76
CA GLY A 60 -18.59 8.05 16.19
C GLY A 60 -19.10 9.45 15.85
N GLY A 61 -20.41 9.58 15.60
CA GLY A 61 -21.02 10.89 15.34
C GLY A 61 -20.77 11.50 13.96
N GLY A 62 -20.63 10.70 12.89
CA GLY A 62 -20.64 11.23 11.53
C GLY A 62 -22.03 11.71 11.10
N TYR A 63 -22.21 13.02 10.93
CA TYR A 63 -23.40 13.77 10.45
C TYR A 63 -24.78 13.24 10.92
N GLY A 64 -25.48 14.02 11.76
CA GLY A 64 -26.89 13.76 12.15
C GLY A 64 -27.05 12.96 13.44
N ASP A 65 -28.06 12.08 13.50
CA ASP A 65 -28.54 11.37 14.71
C ASP A 65 -27.67 10.17 15.14
N LYS A 66 -26.38 10.13 14.80
CA LYS A 66 -25.54 8.96 15.07
C LYS A 66 -24.91 9.00 16.46
N GLU A 67 -24.78 7.83 17.07
CA GLU A 67 -24.23 7.67 18.42
C GLU A 67 -22.81 8.24 18.52
N VAL A 68 -22.61 9.09 19.53
CA VAL A 68 -21.31 9.65 19.92
C VAL A 68 -20.87 8.92 21.17
N VAL A 69 -19.73 8.25 21.09
CA VAL A 69 -19.16 7.50 22.20
C VAL A 69 -18.06 8.32 22.86
N GLY A 70 -18.28 8.68 24.13
CA GLY A 70 -17.28 9.33 24.96
C GLY A 70 -16.12 8.41 25.31
N ILE A 71 -14.90 8.92 25.15
CA ILE A 71 -13.63 8.23 25.38
C ILE A 71 -12.84 8.99 26.44
N THR A 72 -12.28 8.27 27.40
CA THR A 72 -11.41 8.85 28.43
C THR A 72 -10.02 9.12 27.88
N ASP A 73 -9.22 9.90 28.61
CA ASP A 73 -7.83 10.17 28.23
C ASP A 73 -6.97 8.90 28.20
N ALA A 74 -7.16 8.02 29.18
CA ALA A 74 -6.46 6.73 29.26
C ALA A 74 -6.81 5.79 28.09
N GLU A 75 -8.09 5.73 27.71
CA GLU A 75 -8.55 4.96 26.56
C GLU A 75 -8.00 5.55 25.25
N THR A 76 -8.02 6.87 25.11
CA THR A 76 -7.45 7.57 23.94
C THR A 76 -5.97 7.23 23.80
N THR A 77 -5.21 7.29 24.89
CA THR A 77 -3.81 6.92 24.93
C THR A 77 -3.57 5.46 24.52
N LEU A 78 -4.40 4.52 24.98
CA LEU A 78 -4.32 3.11 24.60
C LEU A 78 -4.58 2.92 23.09
N ILE A 79 -5.62 3.58 22.58
CA ILE A 79 -6.04 3.52 21.17
C ILE A 79 -4.93 4.05 20.26
N LEU A 80 -4.41 5.24 20.56
CA LEU A 80 -3.36 5.88 19.76
C LEU A 80 -2.07 5.05 19.75
N ARG A 81 -1.63 4.53 20.92
CA ARG A 81 -0.46 3.64 20.97
C ARG A 81 -0.65 2.36 20.16
N SER A 82 -1.87 1.84 20.12
CA SER A 82 -2.18 0.63 19.35
C SER A 82 -2.16 0.90 17.85
N LEU A 83 -2.70 2.04 17.41
CA LEU A 83 -2.59 2.50 16.02
C LEU A 83 -1.12 2.66 15.61
N GLU A 84 -0.35 3.41 16.40
CA GLU A 84 1.07 3.65 16.13
C GLU A 84 1.89 2.36 16.07
N ARG A 85 1.59 1.39 16.96
CA ARG A 85 2.25 0.08 16.93
C ARG A 85 1.93 -0.65 15.63
N VAL A 86 0.67 -0.70 15.21
CA VAL A 86 0.28 -1.39 13.98
C VAL A 86 0.86 -0.68 12.75
N GLU A 87 0.83 0.65 12.70
CA GLU A 87 1.49 1.44 11.66
C GLU A 87 3.00 1.16 11.60
N ARG A 88 3.67 1.11 12.76
CA ARG A 88 5.10 0.78 12.86
C ARG A 88 5.43 -0.64 12.45
N ASP A 89 4.66 -1.63 12.91
CA ASP A 89 4.87 -3.05 12.60
C ASP A 89 4.60 -3.36 11.13
N SER A 90 3.78 -2.54 10.47
CA SER A 90 3.45 -2.66 9.05
C SER A 90 4.46 -1.98 8.13
N GLY A 91 5.20 -0.98 8.61
CA GLY A 91 6.29 -0.34 7.87
C GLY A 91 7.31 -1.32 7.27
N PRO A 92 7.85 -2.28 8.04
CA PRO A 92 8.74 -3.33 7.51
C PRO A 92 8.08 -4.21 6.45
N LEU A 93 6.81 -4.57 6.60
CA LEU A 93 6.08 -5.40 5.63
C LEU A 93 5.85 -4.66 4.31
N LEU A 94 5.50 -3.37 4.37
CA LEU A 94 5.42 -2.50 3.20
C LEU A 94 6.79 -2.32 2.54
N SER A 95 7.85 -2.22 3.34
CA SER A 95 9.22 -2.15 2.82
C SER A 95 9.67 -3.45 2.14
N GLN A 96 9.24 -4.62 2.64
CA GLN A 96 9.50 -5.91 2.01
C GLN A 96 8.68 -6.10 0.75
N GLN A 97 7.39 -5.77 0.78
CA GLN A 97 6.51 -5.86 -0.37
C GLN A 97 6.94 -4.89 -1.47
N ARG A 98 7.32 -3.66 -1.12
CA ARG A 98 7.92 -2.68 -2.03
C ARG A 98 9.24 -3.18 -2.59
N ARG A 99 10.17 -3.70 -1.77
CA ARG A 99 11.42 -4.30 -2.26
C ARG A 99 11.18 -5.49 -3.20
N ALA A 100 10.16 -6.30 -2.94
CA ALA A 100 9.79 -7.41 -3.80
C ALA A 100 9.25 -6.93 -5.15
N LEU A 101 8.43 -5.86 -5.16
CA LEU A 101 7.95 -5.21 -6.38
C LEU A 101 9.10 -4.53 -7.14
N GLU A 102 10.00 -3.83 -6.47
CA GLU A 102 11.21 -3.22 -7.06
C GLU A 102 12.11 -4.30 -7.67
N ALA A 103 12.33 -5.41 -6.97
CA ALA A 103 13.08 -6.56 -7.49
C ALA A 103 12.38 -7.17 -8.70
N ARG A 104 11.05 -7.34 -8.65
CA ARG A 104 10.27 -7.87 -9.78
C ARG A 104 10.36 -6.97 -11.02
N ARG A 105 10.25 -5.66 -10.83
CA ARG A 105 10.43 -4.66 -11.91
C ARG A 105 11.83 -4.73 -12.50
N LYS A 106 12.85 -4.83 -11.64
CA LYS A 106 14.24 -4.98 -12.05
C LYS A 106 14.44 -6.26 -12.88
N ASP A 107 13.88 -7.39 -12.45
CA ASP A 107 13.95 -8.65 -13.19
C ASP A 107 13.33 -8.53 -14.59
N LEU A 108 12.17 -7.87 -14.71
CA LEU A 108 11.52 -7.62 -16.01
C LEU A 108 12.41 -6.77 -16.94
N MET A 109 13.03 -5.72 -16.40
CA MET A 109 13.97 -4.88 -17.14
C MET A 109 15.24 -5.64 -17.54
N GLU A 110 15.78 -6.49 -16.66
CA GLU A 110 16.93 -7.33 -16.95
C GLU A 110 16.62 -8.37 -18.02
N GLU A 111 15.42 -8.97 -18.00
CA GLU A 111 14.96 -9.91 -19.03
C GLU A 111 14.87 -9.23 -20.41
N TYR A 112 14.25 -8.05 -20.48
CA TYR A 112 14.18 -7.25 -21.70
C TYR A 112 15.58 -6.91 -22.24
N ASN A 113 16.48 -6.44 -21.36
CA ASN A 113 17.87 -6.12 -21.75
C ASN A 113 18.65 -7.35 -22.21
N ARG A 114 18.41 -8.52 -21.60
CA ARG A 114 19.02 -9.79 -22.01
C ARG A 114 18.56 -10.20 -23.40
N LEU A 115 17.27 -10.05 -23.69
CA LEU A 115 16.70 -10.33 -25.02
C LEU A 115 17.27 -9.38 -26.08
N LEU A 116 17.43 -8.09 -25.77
CA LEU A 116 18.07 -7.12 -26.67
C LEU A 116 19.51 -7.53 -27.00
N ARG A 117 20.32 -7.82 -25.97
CA ARG A 117 21.73 -8.23 -26.18
C ARG A 117 21.84 -9.51 -27.01
N ARG A 118 20.94 -10.48 -26.80
CA ARG A 118 20.91 -11.72 -27.60
C ARG A 118 20.55 -11.47 -29.05
N ARG A 119 19.52 -10.66 -29.30
CA ARG A 119 19.14 -10.25 -30.66
C ARG A 119 20.33 -9.62 -31.38
N ASP A 120 21.00 -8.66 -30.73
CA ASP A 120 22.09 -7.91 -31.36
C ASP A 120 23.32 -8.81 -31.59
N ALA A 121 23.64 -9.69 -30.64
CA ALA A 121 24.73 -10.66 -30.80
C ALA A 121 24.46 -11.67 -31.93
N GLU A 122 23.25 -12.21 -32.02
CA GLU A 122 22.88 -13.18 -33.06
C GLU A 122 22.76 -12.54 -34.45
N HIS A 123 22.24 -11.30 -34.52
CA HIS A 123 22.22 -10.51 -35.75
C HIS A 123 23.65 -10.22 -36.24
N GLN A 124 24.52 -9.73 -35.34
CA GLN A 124 25.91 -9.45 -35.66
C GLN A 124 26.66 -10.72 -36.10
N ALA A 125 26.46 -11.85 -35.40
CA ALA A 125 27.07 -13.12 -35.78
C ALA A 125 26.58 -13.61 -37.15
N ALA A 126 25.31 -13.39 -37.50
CA ALA A 126 24.77 -13.73 -38.81
C ALA A 126 25.37 -12.85 -39.92
N LEU A 127 25.55 -11.54 -39.67
CA LEU A 127 26.23 -10.63 -40.58
C LEU A 127 27.70 -11.01 -40.80
N GLU A 128 28.43 -11.31 -39.72
CA GLU A 128 29.85 -11.72 -39.78
C GLU A 128 30.03 -13.06 -40.49
N ALA A 129 29.06 -13.98 -40.36
CA ALA A 129 29.04 -15.25 -41.07
C ALA A 129 28.56 -15.13 -42.53
N GLY A 130 28.18 -13.94 -43.00
CA GLY A 130 27.68 -13.70 -44.36
C GLY A 130 26.36 -14.41 -44.64
N ARG A 131 25.52 -14.62 -43.61
CA ARG A 131 24.22 -15.28 -43.75
C ARG A 131 23.16 -14.27 -44.19
N ASP A 132 22.40 -14.63 -45.22
CA ASP A 132 21.29 -13.80 -45.75
C ASP A 132 20.06 -13.73 -44.82
N ASP A 133 20.04 -14.53 -43.76
CA ASP A 133 18.93 -14.60 -42.79
C ASP A 133 19.13 -13.72 -41.55
N ALA A 134 20.15 -12.85 -41.54
CA ALA A 134 20.41 -11.93 -40.42
C ALA A 134 19.17 -11.10 -40.04
N GLU A 135 18.45 -10.53 -41.02
CA GLU A 135 17.23 -9.76 -40.76
C GLU A 135 16.07 -10.64 -40.25
N GLN A 136 15.98 -11.91 -40.67
CA GLN A 136 14.99 -12.85 -40.13
C GLN A 136 15.28 -13.19 -38.66
N VAL A 137 16.56 -13.33 -38.29
CA VAL A 137 16.98 -13.51 -36.89
C VAL A 137 16.54 -12.31 -36.06
N ARG A 138 16.76 -11.08 -36.54
CA ARG A 138 16.31 -9.86 -35.85
C ARG A 138 14.80 -9.82 -35.65
N GLN A 139 14.02 -10.13 -36.70
CA GLN A 139 12.56 -10.14 -36.66
C GLN A 139 12.00 -11.21 -35.71
N ALA A 140 12.66 -12.37 -35.59
CA ALA A 140 12.25 -13.43 -34.67
C ALA A 140 12.28 -12.99 -33.19
N TYR A 141 13.05 -11.96 -32.85
CA TYR A 141 13.10 -11.38 -31.50
C TYR A 141 12.09 -10.26 -31.26
N GLU A 142 11.50 -9.65 -32.30
CA GLU A 142 10.57 -8.53 -32.14
C GLU A 142 9.34 -8.91 -31.32
N ALA A 143 8.74 -10.07 -31.57
CA ALA A 143 7.60 -10.56 -30.80
C ALA A 143 7.94 -10.76 -29.31
N ARG A 144 9.15 -11.26 -29.00
CA ARG A 144 9.62 -11.49 -27.62
C ARG A 144 9.92 -10.18 -26.91
N LEU A 145 10.53 -9.22 -27.61
CA LEU A 145 10.80 -7.88 -27.09
C LEU A 145 9.51 -7.09 -26.84
N ALA A 146 8.54 -7.18 -27.75
CA ALA A 146 7.22 -6.56 -27.59
C ALA A 146 6.48 -7.13 -26.39
N ALA A 147 6.49 -8.46 -26.20
CA ALA A 147 5.89 -9.11 -25.03
C ALA A 147 6.57 -8.68 -23.71
N ALA A 148 7.90 -8.64 -23.67
CA ALA A 148 8.65 -8.18 -22.50
C ALA A 148 8.37 -6.68 -22.20
N GLN A 149 8.29 -5.84 -23.23
CA GLN A 149 7.94 -4.43 -23.08
C GLN A 149 6.50 -4.24 -22.59
N GLN A 150 5.56 -5.06 -23.04
CA GLN A 150 4.18 -5.04 -22.56
C GLN A 150 4.11 -5.43 -21.08
N ALA A 151 4.82 -6.48 -20.67
CA ALA A 151 4.88 -6.91 -19.28
C ALA A 151 5.41 -5.81 -18.34
N ILE A 152 6.44 -5.05 -18.76
CA ILE A 152 6.94 -3.89 -18.01
C ILE A 152 5.85 -2.80 -17.91
N ARG A 153 5.14 -2.49 -19.00
CA ARG A 153 4.09 -1.46 -19.01
C ARG A 153 2.88 -1.84 -18.15
N GLU A 154 2.49 -3.11 -18.16
CA GLU A 154 1.41 -3.63 -17.32
C GLU A 154 1.81 -3.53 -15.85
N PHE A 155 3.02 -3.96 -15.50
CA PHE A 155 3.57 -3.81 -14.16
C PHE A 155 3.60 -2.34 -13.71
N ASP A 156 4.11 -1.43 -14.52
CA ASP A 156 4.19 -0.01 -14.19
C ASP A 156 2.81 0.65 -14.08
N ARG A 157 1.80 0.13 -14.79
CA ARG A 157 0.40 0.58 -14.66
C ARG A 157 -0.25 0.10 -13.36
N GLU A 158 0.06 -1.13 -12.94
CA GLU A 158 -0.46 -1.73 -11.70
C GLU A 158 0.27 -1.19 -10.45
N HIS A 159 1.52 -0.77 -10.61
CA HIS A 159 2.41 -0.32 -9.53
C HIS A 159 3.13 1.00 -9.86
N PRO A 160 2.39 2.12 -10.00
CA PRO A 160 2.97 3.42 -10.39
C PRO A 160 3.99 3.97 -9.37
N ASP A 161 3.80 3.66 -8.08
CA ASP A 161 4.68 4.03 -6.98
C ASP A 161 6.09 3.43 -7.12
N VAL A 162 6.19 2.24 -7.70
CA VAL A 162 7.46 1.54 -7.94
C VAL A 162 8.13 2.04 -9.23
N ALA A 163 7.33 2.49 -10.21
CA ALA A 163 7.84 3.04 -11.46
C ALA A 163 8.53 4.40 -11.28
N GLU A 164 7.97 5.29 -10.45
CA GLU A 164 8.54 6.61 -10.14
C GLU A 164 9.83 6.56 -9.30
N THR A 165 9.96 5.56 -8.42
CA THR A 165 11.08 5.51 -7.45
C THR A 165 12.46 5.41 -8.12
N LEU A 166 12.57 4.72 -9.27
CA LEU A 166 13.83 4.62 -10.03
C LEU A 166 14.07 5.78 -11.01
N LEU A 167 13.02 6.55 -11.34
CA LEU A 167 13.14 7.77 -12.14
C LEU A 167 13.56 8.96 -11.27
N GLY A 168 13.13 8.99 -9.99
CA GLY A 168 13.51 10.02 -9.01
C GLY A 168 14.95 9.93 -8.51
N ASP A 169 15.55 8.74 -8.47
CA ASP A 169 16.94 8.54 -7.99
C ASP A 169 18.02 8.95 -9.02
N GLN A 170 17.62 9.42 -10.22
CA GLN A 170 18.52 10.05 -11.19
C GLN A 170 18.45 11.60 -11.16
N GLY A 171 17.69 12.19 -10.23
CA GLY A 171 17.36 13.62 -10.22
C GLY A 171 17.99 14.48 -9.13
N GLU A 172 18.73 13.94 -8.16
CA GLU A 172 19.38 14.74 -7.10
C GLU A 172 20.88 14.47 -7.06
N GLY A 173 21.60 15.05 -8.01
CA GLY A 173 23.05 15.00 -8.08
C GLY A 173 23.61 15.84 -9.22
N GLY A 174 23.54 17.16 -9.08
CA GLY A 174 24.12 18.13 -10.04
C GLY A 174 23.97 19.56 -9.57
#